data_AF-A0A937LS03-F1
#
_entry.id   AF-A0A937LS03-F1
#
_cell.length_a   1.000
_cell.length_b   1.000
_cell.length_c   1.000
_cell.angle_alpha   90.00
_cell.angle_beta   90.00
_cell.angle_gamma   90.00
#
_symmetry.space_group_name_H-M   'P 1'
#
loop_
_entity.id
_entity.type
_entity.pdbx_description
1 polymer ?
#
loop_
_entity_poly.entity_id
_entity_poly.type
_entity_poly.pdbx_seq_one_letter_code
_entity_poly.pdbx_strand_id
1 'polypeptide(L)'
;MSDQDVENLVRSDLTWNRPTWPLGKSFDKRPQFDESINLENIHFSNINDNFDDPFNLMGEHSNNDFIVLNNKVSKFTEEEKRALRKLELDSSLTINDLKNRYKVLVKKYHPDVNGGNKNLEETLKQINTSYRLLLKKLSLP
;
A
#
# COMPACT_ATOMS: atom_id res chain seq x y z
N MET A 1 -25.48 22.21 36.38
CA MET A 1 -25.66 21.72 35.01
C MET A 1 -26.15 22.90 34.21
N SER A 2 -25.29 23.45 33.34
CA SER A 2 -25.62 24.61 32.52
C SER A 2 -26.26 24.17 31.21
N ASP A 3 -27.03 25.04 30.56
CA ASP A 3 -27.66 24.74 29.27
C ASP A 3 -26.62 24.37 28.20
N GLN A 4 -25.41 24.92 28.29
CA GLN A 4 -24.29 24.57 27.41
C GLN A 4 -23.79 23.15 27.64
N ASP A 5 -23.79 22.68 28.88
CA ASP A 5 -23.39 21.29 29.21
C ASP A 5 -24.39 20.28 28.63
N VAL A 6 -25.69 20.64 28.65
CA VAL A 6 -26.76 19.82 28.07
C VAL A 6 -26.60 19.74 26.56
N GLU A 7 -26.40 20.87 25.89
CA GLU A 7 -26.21 20.91 24.43
C GLU A 7 -24.97 20.10 24.00
N ASN A 8 -23.87 20.21 24.75
CA ASN A 8 -22.65 19.46 24.47
C ASN A 8 -22.85 17.94 24.60
N LEU A 9 -23.59 17.48 25.62
CA LEU A 9 -23.94 16.07 25.80
C LEU A 9 -24.83 15.54 24.66
N VAL A 10 -25.88 16.28 24.29
CA VAL A 10 -26.75 15.89 23.17
C VAL A 10 -25.94 15.81 21.87
N ARG A 11 -25.03 16.77 21.66
CA ARG A 11 -24.17 16.80 20.47
C ARG A 11 -23.16 15.65 20.45
N SER A 12 -22.58 15.28 21.59
CA SER A 12 -21.60 14.20 21.67
C SER A 12 -22.22 12.82 21.47
N ASP A 13 -23.46 12.62 21.93
CA ASP A 13 -24.22 11.38 21.72
C ASP A 13 -24.49 11.06 20.25
N LEU A 14 -24.68 12.08 19.40
CA LEU A 14 -24.81 11.91 17.94
C LEU A 14 -23.59 11.21 17.31
N THR A 15 -22.42 11.42 17.90
CA THR A 15 -21.14 10.88 17.42
C THR A 15 -20.64 9.72 18.27
N TRP A 16 -21.50 9.15 19.12
CA TRP A 16 -21.11 8.09 20.06
C TRP A 16 -19.91 8.48 20.93
N ASN A 17 -19.90 9.73 21.38
CA ASN A 17 -18.81 10.33 22.16
C ASN A 17 -17.43 10.16 21.47
N ARG A 18 -17.40 10.05 20.14
CA ARG A 18 -16.15 10.03 19.37
C ARG A 18 -15.65 11.46 19.22
N PRO A 19 -14.35 11.71 19.46
CA PRO A 19 -13.79 13.03 19.19
C PRO A 19 -13.92 13.34 17.69
N THR A 20 -14.55 14.48 17.37
CA THR A 20 -14.65 14.97 16.00
C THR A 20 -13.68 16.11 15.78
N TRP A 21 -13.05 16.14 14.61
CA TRP A 21 -12.20 17.25 14.23
C TRP A 21 -13.08 18.39 13.70
N PRO A 22 -13.08 19.58 14.30
CA PRO A 22 -13.87 20.70 13.81
C PRO A 22 -13.38 21.07 12.40
N LEU A 23 -14.27 20.99 11.41
CA LEU A 23 -13.98 21.47 10.06
C LEU A 23 -13.84 23.00 10.10
N GLY A 24 -12.75 23.54 9.56
CA GLY A 24 -12.59 24.99 9.34
C GLY A 24 -12.10 25.84 10.52
N LYS A 25 -11.75 25.26 11.68
CA LYS A 25 -10.94 25.99 12.68
C LYS A 25 -9.47 25.90 12.26
N SER A 26 -8.94 26.99 11.73
CA SER A 26 -7.53 27.15 11.38
C SER A 26 -6.64 26.63 12.51
N PHE A 27 -6.03 25.46 12.28
CA PHE A 27 -4.88 25.03 13.07
C PHE A 27 -3.70 25.90 12.62
N ASP A 28 -3.60 27.10 13.17
CA ASP A 28 -2.45 28.00 13.02
C ASP A 28 -1.25 27.41 13.77
N LYS A 29 -0.72 26.31 13.21
CA LYS A 29 0.60 25.68 13.39
C LYS A 29 0.55 24.30 12.72
N ARG A 30 0.39 24.26 11.40
CA ARG A 30 0.88 23.14 10.59
C ARG A 30 2.30 23.49 10.11
N PRO A 31 3.27 22.55 10.13
CA PRO A 31 4.50 22.75 9.37
C PRO A 31 4.10 22.90 7.91
N GLN A 32 4.66 23.91 7.23
CA GLN A 32 4.36 24.24 5.83
C GLN A 32 4.50 22.97 4.97
N PHE A 33 3.37 22.47 4.47
CA PHE A 33 3.32 21.42 3.46
C PHE A 33 2.95 22.11 2.15
N ASP A 34 3.75 21.87 1.12
CA ASP A 34 3.71 22.57 -0.17
C ASP A 34 2.31 22.47 -0.82
N GLU A 35 1.85 23.61 -1.31
CA GLU A 35 0.43 23.94 -1.53
C GLU A 35 0.05 23.75 -3.00
N SER A 36 -0.18 22.49 -3.41
CA SER A 36 -0.86 22.21 -4.69
C SER A 36 -1.53 20.84 -4.74
N ILE A 37 -2.44 20.56 -3.80
CA ILE A 37 -3.37 19.42 -3.93
C ILE A 37 -4.80 19.93 -3.79
N ASN A 38 -5.42 20.25 -4.94
CA ASN A 38 -6.84 20.55 -5.02
C ASN A 38 -7.66 19.29 -4.74
N LEU A 39 -8.40 19.31 -3.63
CA LEU A 39 -9.13 18.17 -3.05
C LEU A 39 -10.51 17.92 -3.68
N GLU A 40 -10.89 18.63 -4.74
CA GLU A 40 -12.23 18.47 -5.35
C GLU A 40 -12.36 17.30 -6.34
N ASN A 41 -11.26 16.65 -6.74
CA ASN A 41 -11.29 15.60 -7.77
C ASN A 41 -11.05 14.16 -7.23
N ILE A 42 -11.53 13.83 -6.04
CA ILE A 42 -11.51 12.42 -5.58
C ILE A 42 -12.80 11.73 -6.04
N HIS A 43 -12.83 11.32 -7.32
CA HIS A 43 -13.87 10.44 -7.85
C HIS A 43 -13.39 8.98 -7.82
N PHE A 44 -13.98 8.17 -6.94
CA PHE A 44 -13.73 6.74 -6.86
C PHE A 44 -14.49 6.00 -7.97
N SER A 45 -13.81 5.64 -9.06
CA SER A 45 -14.31 4.59 -9.96
C SER A 45 -13.20 3.95 -10.77
N ASN A 46 -13.00 2.68 -10.48
CA ASN A 46 -12.22 1.71 -11.23
C ASN A 46 -12.86 1.46 -12.61
N ILE A 47 -12.26 1.93 -13.72
CA ILE A 47 -12.65 1.54 -15.10
C ILE A 47 -11.43 1.57 -16.04
N ASN A 48 -11.01 0.36 -16.46
CA ASN A 48 -10.28 -0.03 -17.68
C ASN A 48 -8.96 0.63 -18.11
N ASP A 49 -8.05 -0.29 -18.49
CA ASP A 49 -6.82 -0.10 -19.23
C ASP A 49 -7.00 0.69 -20.55
N ASN A 50 -6.03 1.56 -20.85
CA ASN A 50 -5.82 2.37 -22.06
C ASN A 50 -6.34 3.83 -22.00
N PHE A 51 -5.77 4.63 -21.10
CA PHE A 51 -5.88 6.09 -21.16
C PHE A 51 -4.47 6.69 -21.34
N ASP A 52 -4.20 7.30 -22.51
CA ASP A 52 -3.02 8.14 -22.70
C ASP A 52 -3.22 9.44 -21.90
N ASP A 53 -2.35 9.72 -20.94
CA ASP A 53 -2.42 10.90 -20.06
C ASP A 53 -1.58 12.06 -20.62
N PRO A 54 -2.20 13.08 -21.25
CA PRO A 54 -1.48 14.21 -21.85
C PRO A 54 -0.86 15.17 -20.81
N PHE A 55 -1.14 14.98 -19.51
CA PHE A 55 -0.55 15.78 -18.43
C PHE A 55 0.44 14.99 -17.55
N ASN A 56 0.72 13.72 -17.88
CA ASN A 56 1.70 12.87 -17.19
C ASN A 56 1.54 12.85 -15.65
N LEU A 57 0.30 12.94 -15.16
CA LEU A 57 -0.03 12.91 -13.73
C LEU A 57 -0.02 11.47 -13.19
N MET A 58 -0.24 10.48 -14.07
CA MET A 58 -0.20 9.06 -13.75
C MET A 58 0.89 8.29 -14.53
N GLY A 59 1.88 9.02 -15.06
CA GLY A 59 3.03 8.49 -15.80
C GLY A 59 4.35 9.01 -15.22
N GLU A 60 5.30 8.10 -15.01
CA GLU A 60 6.69 8.36 -14.65
C GLU A 60 7.02 8.83 -13.22
N HIS A 61 6.96 7.89 -12.27
CA HIS A 61 8.20 7.60 -11.52
C HIS A 61 9.07 6.67 -12.39
N SER A 62 9.52 7.19 -13.52
CA SER A 62 10.47 6.52 -14.40
C SER A 62 11.83 6.60 -13.74
N ASN A 63 12.12 5.52 -13.00
CA ASN A 63 13.42 4.86 -12.93
C ASN A 63 14.60 5.69 -13.46
N ASN A 64 15.24 6.45 -12.57
CA ASN A 64 16.64 6.84 -12.73
C ASN A 64 17.42 6.73 -11.42
N ASP A 65 17.14 5.71 -10.62
CA ASP A 65 18.21 5.04 -9.88
C ASP A 65 18.78 3.95 -10.78
N PHE A 66 19.43 4.37 -11.88
CA PHE A 66 20.39 3.53 -12.60
C PHE A 66 21.58 3.29 -11.67
N ILE A 67 21.38 2.49 -10.61
CA ILE A 67 22.49 1.80 -10.00
C ILE A 67 22.77 0.64 -10.94
N VAL A 68 23.73 0.86 -11.84
CA VAL A 68 24.42 -0.20 -12.55
C VAL A 68 25.03 -1.13 -11.50
N LEU A 69 24.28 -2.15 -11.07
CA LEU A 69 24.76 -3.30 -10.33
C LEU A 69 24.77 -4.52 -11.24
N ASN A 70 25.38 -4.35 -12.42
CA ASN A 70 26.01 -5.47 -13.11
C ASN A 70 27.18 -5.98 -12.23
N ASN A 71 26.84 -6.78 -11.21
CA ASN A 71 27.67 -7.79 -10.50
C ASN A 71 27.09 -8.13 -9.11
N LYS A 72 25.86 -8.64 -9.04
CA LYS A 72 25.31 -9.27 -7.81
C LYS A 72 24.60 -10.59 -8.07
N VAL A 73 25.04 -11.35 -9.06
CA VAL A 73 24.55 -12.74 -9.29
C VAL A 73 24.95 -13.71 -8.15
N SER A 74 25.53 -13.20 -7.05
CA SER A 74 25.91 -13.97 -5.86
C SER A 74 25.45 -13.29 -4.55
N LYS A 75 24.16 -12.96 -4.37
CA LYS A 75 23.68 -12.36 -3.09
C LYS A 75 22.37 -12.90 -2.51
N PHE A 76 21.82 -14.01 -3.01
CA PHE A 76 20.67 -14.65 -2.40
C PHE A 76 21.01 -16.01 -1.77
N THR A 77 20.59 -16.23 -0.52
CA THR A 77 20.66 -17.53 0.14
C THR A 77 19.71 -18.52 -0.55
N GLU A 78 19.90 -19.83 -0.31
CA GLU A 78 19.01 -20.85 -0.90
C GLU A 78 17.53 -20.66 -0.50
N GLU A 79 17.29 -20.15 0.71
CA GLU A 79 15.95 -19.78 1.18
C GLU A 79 15.35 -18.62 0.38
N GLU A 80 16.15 -17.58 0.13
CA GLU A 80 15.73 -16.41 -0.66
C GLU A 80 15.47 -16.80 -2.12
N LYS A 81 16.30 -17.68 -2.71
CA LYS A 81 16.04 -18.25 -4.05
C LYS A 81 14.74 -19.04 -4.10
N ARG A 82 14.44 -19.81 -3.06
CA ARG A 82 13.16 -20.53 -2.96
C ARG A 82 11.98 -19.57 -2.84
N ALA A 83 12.14 -18.48 -2.10
CA ALA A 83 11.13 -17.42 -1.99
C ALA A 83 10.87 -16.74 -3.33
N LEU A 84 11.91 -16.43 -4.11
CA LEU A 84 11.79 -15.87 -5.47
C LEU A 84 10.99 -16.80 -6.39
N ARG A 85 11.30 -18.11 -6.39
CA ARG A 85 10.53 -19.11 -7.16
C ARG A 85 9.06 -19.16 -6.75
N LYS A 86 8.74 -19.05 -5.45
CA LYS A 86 7.35 -19.06 -4.97
C LYS A 86 6.55 -17.83 -5.37
N LEU A 87 7.20 -16.68 -5.51
CA LEU A 87 6.56 -15.46 -5.99
C LEU A 87 6.58 -15.35 -7.52
N GLU A 88 7.23 -16.29 -8.20
CA GLU A 88 7.44 -16.27 -9.65
C GLU A 88 8.14 -14.98 -10.11
N LEU A 89 9.20 -14.60 -9.38
CA LEU A 89 10.01 -13.42 -9.65
C LEU A 89 11.45 -13.82 -9.99
N ASP A 90 12.10 -13.01 -10.81
CA ASP A 90 13.53 -13.14 -11.11
C ASP A 90 14.38 -12.44 -10.04
N SER A 91 15.68 -12.74 -10.04
CA SER A 91 16.72 -12.17 -9.19
C SER A 91 16.97 -10.68 -9.40
N SER A 92 16.58 -10.12 -10.56
CA SER A 92 16.72 -8.71 -10.92
C SER A 92 15.40 -7.95 -10.74
N LEU A 93 14.92 -7.82 -9.50
CA LEU A 93 13.59 -7.23 -9.20
C LEU A 93 13.71 -6.00 -8.28
N THR A 94 12.82 -5.00 -8.45
CA THR A 94 12.74 -3.84 -7.56
C THR A 94 11.71 -4.03 -6.43
N ILE A 95 11.81 -3.29 -5.32
CA ILE A 95 10.84 -3.39 -4.21
C ILE A 95 9.38 -3.19 -4.70
N ASN A 96 9.18 -2.39 -5.74
CA ASN A 96 7.87 -2.15 -6.34
C ASN A 96 7.34 -3.40 -7.05
N ASP A 97 8.16 -4.11 -7.81
CA ASP A 97 7.77 -5.36 -8.48
C ASP A 97 7.39 -6.44 -7.46
N LEU A 98 8.13 -6.53 -6.35
CA LEU A 98 7.80 -7.44 -5.25
C LEU A 98 6.40 -7.16 -4.68
N LYS A 99 6.11 -5.88 -4.40
CA LYS A 99 4.80 -5.45 -3.86
C LYS A 99 3.67 -5.72 -4.86
N ASN A 100 3.90 -5.43 -6.13
CA ASN A 100 2.90 -5.64 -7.18
C ASN A 100 2.59 -7.13 -7.36
N ARG A 101 3.62 -7.98 -7.43
CA ARG A 101 3.43 -9.42 -7.56
C ARG A 101 2.74 -10.03 -6.35
N TYR A 102 3.12 -9.59 -5.15
CA TYR A 102 2.46 -10.01 -3.91
C TYR A 102 0.97 -9.69 -3.93
N LYS A 103 0.57 -8.47 -4.33
CA LYS A 103 -0.85 -8.08 -4.41
C LYS A 103 -1.64 -9.00 -5.36
N VAL A 104 -1.08 -9.34 -6.51
CA VAL A 104 -1.72 -10.25 -7.48
C VAL A 104 -1.92 -11.65 -6.87
N LEU A 105 -0.89 -12.19 -6.22
CA LEU A 105 -0.96 -13.52 -5.60
C LEU A 105 -1.93 -13.57 -4.42
N VAL A 106 -1.95 -12.55 -3.57
CA VAL A 106 -2.90 -12.48 -2.44
C VAL A 106 -4.33 -12.48 -2.95
N LYS A 107 -4.66 -11.68 -3.96
CA LYS A 107 -6.01 -11.66 -4.56
C LYS A 107 -6.39 -13.03 -5.12
N LYS A 108 -5.45 -13.71 -5.78
CA LYS A 108 -5.66 -15.05 -6.35
C LYS A 108 -5.92 -16.12 -5.28
N TYR A 109 -5.17 -16.09 -4.18
CA TYR A 109 -5.22 -17.12 -3.13
C TYR A 109 -6.02 -16.72 -1.89
N HIS A 110 -6.77 -15.62 -1.92
CA HIS A 110 -7.55 -15.15 -0.78
C HIS A 110 -8.66 -16.15 -0.39
N PRO A 111 -8.87 -16.44 0.91
CA PRO A 111 -9.89 -17.41 1.34
C PRO A 111 -11.32 -16.99 0.98
N ASP A 112 -11.59 -15.68 0.88
CA ASP A 112 -12.89 -15.13 0.51
C ASP A 112 -13.30 -15.50 -0.92
N VAL A 113 -12.34 -15.45 -1.86
CA VAL A 113 -12.58 -15.80 -3.28
C VAL A 113 -12.60 -17.31 -3.48
N ASN A 114 -11.87 -18.05 -2.63
CA ASN A 114 -11.63 -19.48 -2.79
C ASN A 114 -12.46 -20.36 -1.83
N GLY A 115 -13.46 -19.79 -1.16
CA GLY A 115 -14.40 -20.52 -0.31
C GLY A 115 -13.74 -21.26 0.86
N GLY A 116 -12.62 -20.75 1.39
CA GLY A 116 -11.93 -21.36 2.54
C GLY A 116 -11.20 -22.68 2.25
N ASN A 117 -10.78 -22.94 1.00
CA ASN A 117 -9.99 -24.12 0.67
C ASN A 117 -8.64 -24.12 1.42
N LYS A 118 -8.44 -25.12 2.30
CA LYS A 118 -7.24 -25.26 3.14
C LYS A 118 -5.93 -25.30 2.36
N ASN A 119 -5.93 -25.91 1.18
CA ASN A 119 -4.70 -25.99 0.36
C ASN A 119 -4.27 -24.61 -0.13
N LEU A 120 -5.24 -23.78 -0.55
CA LEU A 120 -4.95 -22.43 -1.04
C LEU A 120 -4.54 -21.50 0.11
N GLU A 121 -5.14 -21.68 1.29
CA GLU A 121 -4.70 -20.99 2.52
C GLU A 121 -3.23 -21.32 2.85
N GLU A 122 -2.83 -22.59 2.75
CA GLU A 122 -1.44 -22.99 2.99
C GLU A 122 -0.49 -22.35 1.97
N THR A 123 -0.87 -22.30 0.69
CA THR A 123 -0.07 -21.58 -0.32
C THR A 123 0.06 -20.09 -0.02
N LEU A 124 -1.01 -19.44 0.45
CA LEU A 124 -0.98 -18.02 0.84
C LEU A 124 -0.06 -17.78 2.04
N LYS A 125 -0.06 -18.67 3.04
CA LYS A 125 0.89 -18.61 4.16
C LYS A 125 2.34 -18.68 3.67
N GLN A 126 2.62 -19.56 2.72
CA GLN A 126 3.95 -19.70 2.11
C GLN A 126 4.37 -18.48 1.28
N ILE A 127 3.42 -17.82 0.61
CA ILE A 127 3.63 -16.55 -0.11
C ILE A 127 3.98 -15.44 0.89
N ASN A 128 3.24 -15.32 1.99
CA ASN A 128 3.48 -14.31 3.03
C ASN A 128 4.86 -14.45 3.68
N THR A 129 5.30 -15.68 3.98
CA THR A 129 6.65 -15.91 4.53
C THR A 129 7.74 -15.54 3.54
N SER A 130 7.58 -15.92 2.27
CA SER A 130 8.50 -15.58 1.18
C SER A 130 8.62 -14.06 0.97
N TYR A 131 7.49 -13.35 0.96
CA TYR A 131 7.44 -11.88 0.83
C TYR A 131 8.19 -11.17 1.96
N ARG A 132 7.97 -11.59 3.23
CA ARG A 132 8.66 -11.01 4.39
C ARG A 132 10.18 -11.19 4.31
N LEU A 133 10.61 -12.37 3.86
CA LEU A 133 12.03 -12.71 3.71
C LEU A 133 12.70 -11.78 2.68
N LEU A 134 12.09 -11.65 1.50
CA LEU A 134 12.60 -10.81 0.42
C LEU A 134 12.54 -9.32 0.76
N LEU A 135 11.46 -8.86 1.40
CA LEU A 135 11.33 -7.47 1.85
C LEU A 135 12.43 -7.12 2.85
N LYS A 136 12.71 -8.01 3.82
CA LYS A 136 13.82 -7.81 4.76
C LYS A 136 15.15 -7.71 4.01
N LYS A 137 15.40 -8.58 3.04
CA LYS A 137 16.64 -8.57 2.24
C LYS A 137 16.82 -7.28 1.44
N LEU A 138 15.75 -6.79 0.82
CA LEU A 138 15.77 -5.58 -0.01
C LEU A 138 15.75 -4.28 0.80
N SER A 139 15.22 -4.31 2.02
CA SER A 139 15.14 -3.14 2.92
C SER A 139 16.38 -2.95 3.79
N LEU A 140 17.33 -3.89 3.81
CA LEU A 140 18.59 -3.74 4.51
C LEU A 140 19.49 -2.75 3.73
N PRO A 141 19.98 -1.66 4.37
CA PRO A 141 20.89 -0.70 3.74
C PRO A 141 22.25 -1.32 3.40
#